data_AF-D0GMH0-F1
#
_entry.id   AF-D0GMH0-F1
#
_cell.length_a   1.000
_cell.length_b   1.000
_cell.length_c   1.000
_cell.angle_alpha   90.00
_cell.angle_beta   90.00
_cell.angle_gamma   90.00
#
_symmetry.space_group_name_H-M   'P 1'
#
loop_
_entity.id
_entity.type
_entity.pdbx_description
1 polymer ?
#
loop_
_entity_poly.entity_id
_entity_poly.type
_entity_poly.pdbx_seq_one_letter_code
_entity_poly.pdbx_strand_id
1 'polypeptide(L)'
;MGNGVKTDSQSEKIKGFFKKNLLLMILVLLSAGAITANYYDKKNSQTINVTVDPKLVEKSSSSAEQTQKINIFVYDSASKAIESKEVFIPKQLNIIEGDFINEIIKDSPYVTKEMKFQSAYTLNMDDKNTTIVKLNSQFAGLKSDKVLFDGFSQAVTQTIMKNFPNVQAVVIQIDGETTAQ
;
A
#
# COMPACT_ATOMS: atom_id res chain seq x y z
N MET A 1 55.93 -12.37 -71.52
CA MET A 1 55.37 -13.35 -70.56
C MET A 1 55.35 -12.65 -69.21
N GLY A 2 54.25 -12.16 -68.64
CA GLY A 2 52.90 -12.70 -68.58
C GLY A 2 52.63 -13.03 -67.11
N ASN A 3 51.91 -12.17 -66.40
CA ASN A 3 51.28 -12.51 -65.11
C ASN A 3 50.00 -11.69 -64.95
N GLY A 4 48.96 -12.18 -65.62
CA GLY A 4 47.58 -11.75 -65.42
C GLY A 4 46.89 -12.63 -64.38
N VAL A 5 46.13 -11.95 -63.52
CA VAL A 5 44.85 -12.38 -62.94
C VAL A 5 44.85 -13.58 -61.98
N LYS A 6 44.81 -13.28 -60.68
CA LYS A 6 44.31 -14.17 -59.61
C LYS A 6 43.22 -13.52 -58.74
N THR A 7 42.51 -12.52 -59.25
CA THR A 7 41.51 -11.76 -58.49
C THR A 7 40.10 -12.36 -58.56
N ASP A 8 39.76 -13.13 -59.60
CA ASP A 8 38.38 -13.53 -59.85
C ASP A 8 37.89 -14.69 -58.95
N SER A 9 38.71 -15.74 -58.76
CA SER A 9 38.28 -16.94 -58.01
C SER A 9 38.09 -16.73 -56.50
N GLN A 10 38.81 -15.77 -55.89
CA GLN A 10 38.60 -15.43 -54.49
C GLN A 10 37.29 -14.66 -54.30
N SER A 11 36.91 -13.79 -55.23
CA SER A 11 35.66 -13.02 -55.14
C SER A 11 34.43 -13.93 -55.22
N GLU A 12 34.47 -14.98 -56.05
CA GLU A 12 33.39 -15.96 -56.16
C GLU A 12 33.25 -16.82 -54.89
N LYS A 13 34.36 -17.27 -54.30
CA LYS A 13 34.34 -18.00 -53.02
C LYS A 13 33.72 -17.18 -51.90
N ILE A 14 34.07 -15.90 -51.83
CA ILE A 14 33.55 -14.96 -50.82
C ILE A 14 32.05 -14.74 -51.05
N LYS A 15 31.62 -14.47 -52.30
CA LYS A 15 30.19 -14.33 -52.65
C LYS A 15 29.38 -15.59 -52.32
N GLY A 16 29.94 -16.78 -52.55
CA GLY A 16 29.31 -18.06 -52.22
C GLY A 16 29.15 -18.28 -50.71
N PHE A 17 30.12 -17.86 -49.92
CA PHE A 17 30.06 -17.92 -48.45
C PHE A 17 28.99 -16.99 -47.88
N PHE A 18 28.90 -15.75 -48.39
CA PHE A 18 27.85 -14.81 -47.99
C PHE A 18 26.43 -15.30 -48.33
N LYS A 19 26.25 -15.97 -49.48
CA LYS A 19 24.93 -16.52 -49.86
C LYS A 19 24.53 -17.73 -49.00
N LYS A 20 25.48 -18.61 -48.64
CA LYS A 20 25.18 -19.80 -47.81
C LYS A 20 25.01 -19.48 -46.33
N ASN A 21 25.72 -18.48 -45.81
CA ASN A 21 25.76 -18.16 -44.39
C ASN A 21 25.04 -16.85 -44.04
N LEU A 22 24.22 -16.30 -44.96
CA LEU A 22 23.53 -15.02 -44.80
C LEU A 22 22.71 -14.98 -43.50
N LEU A 23 21.95 -16.04 -43.22
CA LEU A 23 21.05 -16.12 -42.07
C LEU A 23 21.84 -16.14 -40.75
N LEU A 24 22.97 -16.87 -40.72
CA LEU A 24 23.88 -16.90 -39.58
C LEU A 24 24.55 -15.53 -39.35
N MET A 25 24.95 -14.86 -40.43
CA MET A 25 25.52 -13.50 -40.35
C MET A 25 24.51 -12.47 -39.84
N ILE A 26 23.25 -12.55 -40.26
CA ILE A 26 22.16 -11.70 -39.75
C ILE A 26 21.97 -11.95 -38.25
N LEU A 27 21.98 -13.20 -37.80
CA LEU A 27 21.84 -13.54 -36.38
C LEU A 27 22.99 -12.97 -35.52
N VAL A 28 24.21 -13.04 -36.02
CA VAL A 28 25.40 -12.45 -35.37
C VAL A 28 25.28 -10.92 -35.32
N LEU A 29 24.84 -10.28 -36.41
CA LEU A 29 24.64 -8.83 -36.47
C LEU A 29 23.54 -8.34 -35.51
N LEU A 30 22.41 -9.06 -35.43
CA LEU A 30 21.34 -8.74 -34.49
C LEU A 30 21.79 -8.88 -33.03
N SER A 31 22.58 -9.91 -32.73
CA SER A 31 23.14 -10.13 -31.39
C SER A 31 24.11 -9.00 -30.99
N ALA A 32 25.02 -8.64 -31.90
CA ALA A 32 25.95 -7.54 -31.68
C ALA A 32 25.21 -6.19 -31.53
N GLY A 33 24.19 -5.94 -32.36
CA GLY A 33 23.36 -4.74 -32.30
C GLY A 33 22.56 -4.60 -31.00
N ALA A 34 22.02 -5.70 -30.47
CA ALA A 34 21.30 -5.69 -29.19
C ALA A 34 22.24 -5.35 -28.01
N ILE A 35 23.46 -5.89 -28.02
CA ILE A 35 24.47 -5.62 -26.98
C ILE A 35 24.92 -4.15 -27.01
N THR A 36 25.18 -3.59 -28.20
CA THR A 36 25.59 -2.19 -28.33
C THR A 36 24.47 -1.22 -27.98
N ALA A 37 23.22 -1.51 -28.39
CA ALA A 37 22.05 -0.72 -28.01
C ALA A 37 21.84 -0.71 -26.49
N ASN A 38 21.90 -1.88 -25.84
CA ASN A 38 21.76 -1.99 -24.38
C ASN A 38 22.89 -1.26 -23.63
N TYR A 39 24.14 -1.37 -24.13
CA TYR A 39 25.27 -0.63 -23.55
C TYR A 39 25.16 0.88 -23.74
N TYR A 40 24.60 1.34 -24.87
CA TYR A 40 24.35 2.75 -25.14
C TYR A 40 23.22 3.30 -24.27
N ASP A 41 22.14 2.53 -24.10
CA ASP A 41 21.03 2.87 -23.22
C ASP A 41 21.50 2.93 -21.76
N LYS A 42 22.34 1.99 -21.30
CA LYS A 42 22.92 2.05 -19.95
C LYS A 42 23.82 3.28 -19.71
N LYS A 43 24.46 3.83 -20.76
CA LYS A 43 25.32 5.02 -20.67
C LYS A 43 24.58 6.34 -20.89
N ASN A 44 23.43 6.31 -21.54
CA ASN A 44 22.59 7.48 -21.84
C ASN A 44 21.26 7.45 -21.09
N SER A 45 21.06 6.46 -20.20
CA SER A 45 19.95 6.41 -19.27
C SER A 45 20.04 7.66 -18.42
N GLN A 46 19.16 8.61 -18.73
CA GLN A 46 18.99 9.80 -17.94
C GLN A 46 18.49 9.34 -16.58
N THR A 47 19.40 9.22 -15.62
CA THR A 47 19.01 9.23 -14.22
C THR A 47 18.25 10.53 -14.01
N ILE A 48 16.97 10.43 -13.66
CA ILE A 48 16.18 11.56 -13.20
C ILE A 48 16.86 12.04 -11.91
N ASN A 49 17.81 12.96 -12.04
CA ASN A 49 18.30 13.73 -10.92
C ASN A 49 17.15 14.67 -10.56
N VAL A 50 16.38 14.26 -9.56
CA VAL A 50 15.39 15.12 -8.92
C VAL A 50 16.17 16.20 -8.17
N THR A 51 16.56 17.25 -8.88
CA THR A 51 17.07 18.46 -8.26
C THR A 51 15.88 19.15 -7.62
N VAL A 52 15.65 18.87 -6.34
CA VAL A 52 14.70 19.60 -5.51
C VAL A 52 15.11 21.07 -5.47
N ASP A 53 14.21 21.94 -5.93
CA ASP A 53 14.37 23.39 -5.79
C ASP A 53 14.54 23.73 -4.29
N PRO A 54 15.66 24.33 -3.85
CA PRO A 54 15.88 24.67 -2.46
C PRO A 54 14.82 25.64 -1.90
N LYS A 55 14.07 26.36 -2.75
CA LYS A 55 12.93 27.18 -2.33
C LYS A 55 11.66 26.37 -2.03
N LEU A 56 11.57 25.12 -2.49
CA LEU A 56 10.59 24.13 -2.01
C LEU A 56 11.08 23.41 -0.75
N VAL A 57 12.40 23.42 -0.50
CA VAL A 57 13.02 22.83 0.70
C VAL A 57 12.71 23.67 1.95
N GLU A 58 12.61 24.99 1.85
CA GLU A 58 12.15 25.83 2.97
C GLU A 58 10.68 25.57 3.36
N LYS A 59 9.88 24.96 2.49
CA LYS A 59 8.52 24.49 2.83
C LYS A 59 8.49 23.03 3.35
N SER A 60 9.59 22.29 3.19
CA SER A 60 9.71 20.89 3.59
C SER A 60 10.69 20.63 4.73
N SER A 61 11.29 21.68 5.32
CA SER A 61 12.01 21.67 6.60
C SER A 61 11.11 21.46 7.83
N SER A 62 9.87 20.97 7.63
CA SER A 62 8.97 20.52 8.69
C SER A 62 8.78 19.00 8.71
N SER A 63 9.77 18.25 8.21
CA SER A 63 9.83 16.79 8.15
C SER A 63 10.32 16.12 9.45
N ALA A 64 10.01 16.71 10.61
CA ALA A 64 9.59 15.84 11.70
C ALA A 64 8.26 15.23 11.23
N GLU A 65 8.05 13.92 11.38
CA GLU A 65 6.73 13.33 11.14
C GLU A 65 5.70 14.15 11.92
N GLN A 66 5.00 15.07 11.24
CA GLN A 66 4.08 15.95 11.93
C GLN A 66 2.96 15.05 12.40
N THR A 67 2.87 14.83 13.70
CA THR A 67 1.78 14.09 14.31
C THR A 67 0.69 15.06 14.74
N GLN A 68 -0.54 14.60 14.73
CA GLN A 68 -1.67 15.29 15.33
C GLN A 68 -2.26 14.43 16.45
N LYS A 69 -2.82 15.08 17.46
CA LYS A 69 -3.45 14.41 18.59
C LYS A 69 -4.89 14.05 18.26
N ILE A 70 -5.30 12.84 18.61
CA ILE A 70 -6.71 12.43 18.63
C ILE A 70 -7.05 11.81 19.99
N ASN A 71 -8.32 11.86 20.35
CA ASN A 71 -8.84 11.26 21.58
C ASN A 71 -9.61 9.99 21.22
N ILE A 72 -9.19 8.87 21.81
CA ILE A 72 -9.85 7.57 21.69
C ILE A 72 -10.34 7.11 23.07
N PHE A 73 -11.28 6.18 23.07
CA PHE A 73 -11.62 5.39 24.23
C PHE A 73 -11.05 3.99 24.05
N VAL A 74 -10.49 3.41 25.12
CA VAL A 74 -9.94 2.06 25.13
C VAL A 74 -10.49 1.32 26.34
N TYR A 75 -10.88 0.06 26.15
CA TYR A 75 -11.27 -0.80 27.26
C TYR A 75 -10.03 -1.42 27.88
N ASP A 76 -9.89 -1.26 29.19
CA ASP A 76 -8.84 -1.91 29.96
C ASP A 76 -9.40 -3.17 30.62
N SER A 77 -8.88 -4.33 30.17
CA SER A 77 -9.26 -5.65 30.70
C SER A 77 -8.91 -5.86 32.17
N ALA A 78 -7.92 -5.14 32.72
CA ALA A 78 -7.51 -5.26 34.11
C ALA A 78 -8.45 -4.50 35.05
N SER A 79 -8.74 -3.23 34.74
CA SER A 79 -9.66 -2.39 35.51
C SER A 79 -11.14 -2.63 35.18
N LYS A 80 -11.43 -3.29 34.04
CA LYS A 80 -12.77 -3.49 33.46
C LYS A 80 -13.50 -2.18 33.20
N ALA A 81 -12.76 -1.13 32.90
CA ALA A 81 -13.28 0.21 32.62
C ALA A 81 -12.92 0.67 31.21
N ILE A 82 -13.67 1.67 30.71
CA ILE A 82 -13.34 2.36 29.47
C ILE A 82 -12.71 3.69 29.83
N GLU A 83 -11.51 3.92 29.32
CA GLU A 83 -10.72 5.09 29.62
C GLU A 83 -10.49 5.92 28.37
N SER A 84 -10.48 7.24 28.53
CA SER A 84 -10.14 8.17 27.45
C SER A 84 -8.63 8.33 27.39
N LYS A 85 -8.06 8.18 26.19
CA LYS A 85 -6.62 8.28 25.95
C LYS A 85 -6.34 9.22 24.78
N GLU A 86 -5.29 10.03 24.93
CA GLU A 86 -4.74 10.81 23.83
C GLU A 86 -3.68 9.98 23.10
N VAL A 87 -3.81 9.90 21.78
CA VAL A 87 -2.84 9.22 20.91
C VAL A 87 -2.41 10.14 19.77
N PHE A 88 -1.23 9.85 19.22
CA PHE A 88 -0.62 10.62 18.15
C PHE A 88 -0.68 9.83 16.85
N ILE A 89 -1.33 10.40 15.84
CA ILE A 89 -1.38 9.84 14.49
C ILE A 89 -0.65 10.76 13.51
N PRO A 90 -0.16 10.25 12.36
CA PRO A 90 0.36 11.09 11.30
C PRO A 90 -0.64 12.18 10.90
N LYS A 91 -0.16 13.40 10.69
CA LYS A 91 -0.99 14.53 10.29
C LYS A 91 -1.56 14.28 8.90
N GLN A 92 -2.88 14.37 8.81
CA GLN A 92 -3.64 14.15 7.59
C GLN A 92 -4.77 15.16 7.47
N LEU A 93 -5.15 15.49 6.24
CA LEU A 93 -6.15 16.53 5.96
C LEU A 93 -7.52 16.20 6.56
N ASN A 94 -7.92 14.93 6.46
CA ASN A 94 -9.20 14.43 6.95
C ASN A 94 -8.95 13.23 7.85
N ILE A 95 -9.46 13.29 9.08
CA ILE A 95 -9.50 12.13 9.98
C ILE A 95 -10.83 11.43 9.77
N ILE A 96 -10.78 10.14 9.53
CA ILE A 96 -11.93 9.28 9.30
C ILE A 96 -12.06 8.24 10.42
N GLU A 97 -13.20 7.56 10.48
CA GLU A 97 -13.55 6.59 11.52
C GLU A 97 -12.47 5.51 11.67
N GLY A 98 -11.91 5.05 10.54
CA GLY A 98 -10.87 4.04 10.50
C GLY A 98 -9.58 4.42 11.24
N ASP A 99 -9.23 5.71 11.30
CA ASP A 99 -8.03 6.17 12.01
C ASP A 99 -8.17 5.95 13.52
N PHE A 100 -9.34 6.30 14.06
CA PHE A 100 -9.65 6.07 15.46
C PHE A 100 -9.71 4.59 15.79
N ILE A 101 -10.38 3.78 14.95
CA ILE A 101 -10.52 2.34 15.19
C ILE A 101 -9.17 1.63 15.16
N ASN A 102 -8.28 2.02 14.24
CA ASN A 102 -6.93 1.45 14.17
C ASN A 102 -6.13 1.74 15.45
N GLU A 103 -6.19 2.95 15.99
CA GLU A 103 -5.51 3.25 17.25
C GLU A 103 -6.14 2.52 18.45
N ILE A 104 -7.47 2.33 18.48
CA ILE A 104 -8.12 1.49 19.52
C ILE A 104 -7.60 0.05 19.44
N ILE A 105 -7.53 -0.53 18.24
CA ILE A 105 -7.02 -1.89 18.03
C ILE A 105 -5.58 -2.01 18.52
N LYS A 106 -4.75 -1.04 18.19
CA LYS A 106 -3.33 -0.99 18.58
C LYS A 106 -3.12 -0.85 20.09
N ASP A 107 -3.99 -0.08 20.76
CA ASP A 107 -3.91 0.15 22.20
C ASP A 107 -4.65 -0.91 23.04
N SER A 108 -5.38 -1.82 22.42
CA SER A 108 -6.07 -2.92 23.10
C SER A 108 -5.12 -4.11 23.28
N PRO A 109 -4.67 -4.48 24.51
CA PRO A 109 -3.66 -5.52 24.71
C PRO A 109 -4.14 -6.95 24.43
N TYR A 110 -5.46 -7.16 24.44
CA TYR A 110 -6.13 -8.40 24.00
C TYR A 110 -6.36 -8.44 22.47
N VAL A 111 -5.97 -7.34 21.81
CA VAL A 111 -5.75 -7.09 20.38
C VAL A 111 -4.68 -7.96 19.69
N THR A 112 -4.98 -9.01 18.92
CA THR A 112 -3.89 -9.71 18.17
C THR A 112 -3.51 -8.96 16.88
N LYS A 113 -2.32 -9.22 16.32
CA LYS A 113 -1.83 -8.54 15.10
C LYS A 113 -2.61 -8.94 13.84
N GLU A 114 -3.24 -10.10 13.89
CA GLU A 114 -4.04 -10.69 12.82
C GLU A 114 -5.44 -10.07 12.79
N MET A 115 -5.93 -9.53 13.91
CA MET A 115 -7.19 -8.81 14.03
C MET A 115 -7.05 -7.41 13.43
N LYS A 116 -7.75 -7.17 12.32
CA LYS A 116 -7.63 -5.93 11.54
C LYS A 116 -8.99 -5.31 11.25
N PHE A 117 -9.00 -3.98 11.30
CA PHE A 117 -10.05 -3.18 10.70
C PHE A 117 -10.06 -3.36 9.18
N GLN A 118 -11.25 -3.48 8.60
CA GLN A 118 -11.42 -3.57 7.14
C GLN A 118 -11.98 -2.27 6.56
N SER A 119 -13.10 -1.78 7.10
CA SER A 119 -13.77 -0.59 6.57
C SER A 119 -14.77 -0.02 7.57
N ALA A 120 -15.05 1.28 7.46
CA ALA A 120 -16.14 1.93 8.16
C ALA A 120 -16.91 2.78 7.16
N TYR A 121 -18.23 2.75 7.24
CA TYR A 121 -19.09 3.58 6.40
C TYR A 121 -20.40 3.86 7.11
N THR A 122 -20.95 5.04 6.89
CA THR A 122 -22.19 5.49 7.53
C THR A 122 -23.35 5.40 6.55
N LEU A 123 -24.42 4.71 6.95
CA LEU A 123 -25.67 4.61 6.20
C LEU A 123 -26.82 5.15 7.05
N ASN A 124 -27.86 5.65 6.41
CA ASN A 124 -29.11 5.89 7.10
C ASN A 124 -29.87 4.56 7.21
N MET A 125 -30.11 4.09 8.43
CA MET A 125 -30.86 2.87 8.76
C MET A 125 -31.89 3.23 9.81
N ASP A 126 -33.16 2.98 9.53
CA ASP A 126 -34.28 3.32 10.43
C ASP A 126 -34.23 4.78 10.93
N ASP A 127 -34.05 5.71 9.99
CA ASP A 127 -33.91 7.17 10.22
C ASP A 127 -32.71 7.59 11.08
N LYS A 128 -31.78 6.66 11.36
CA LYS A 128 -30.55 6.93 12.12
C LYS A 128 -29.33 6.80 11.22
N ASN A 129 -28.48 7.81 11.26
CA ASN A 129 -27.14 7.71 10.67
C ASN A 129 -26.32 6.70 11.48
N THR A 130 -26.19 5.50 10.93
CA THR A 130 -25.55 4.35 11.56
C THR A 130 -24.21 4.08 10.89
N THR A 131 -23.13 4.16 11.65
CA THR A 131 -21.81 3.76 11.17
C THR A 131 -21.65 2.26 11.31
N ILE A 132 -21.45 1.58 10.19
CA ILE A 132 -21.10 0.17 10.15
C ILE A 132 -19.58 0.05 10.15
N VAL A 133 -19.03 -0.62 11.16
CA VAL A 133 -17.60 -0.93 11.29
C VAL A 133 -17.41 -2.40 10.94
N LYS A 134 -16.65 -2.67 9.89
CA LYS A 134 -16.29 -4.03 9.48
C LYS A 134 -14.89 -4.40 9.96
N LEU A 135 -14.81 -5.53 10.62
CA LEU A 135 -13.59 -6.15 11.14
C LEU A 135 -13.37 -7.48 10.45
N ASN A 136 -12.12 -7.94 10.35
CA ASN A 136 -11.85 -9.23 9.73
C ASN A 136 -12.27 -10.42 10.62
N SER A 137 -12.35 -11.60 10.00
CA SER A 137 -12.80 -12.84 10.65
C SER A 137 -12.02 -13.25 11.90
N GLN A 138 -10.78 -12.74 12.08
CA GLN A 138 -9.96 -13.02 13.26
C GLN A 138 -10.57 -12.47 14.55
N PHE A 139 -11.47 -11.48 14.46
CA PHE A 139 -12.23 -11.00 15.61
C PHE A 139 -13.27 -12.01 16.15
N ALA A 140 -13.59 -13.09 15.42
CA ALA A 140 -14.51 -14.12 15.91
C ALA A 140 -14.02 -14.78 17.21
N GLY A 141 -12.71 -14.94 17.36
CA GLY A 141 -12.09 -15.42 18.60
C GLY A 141 -12.34 -14.46 19.77
N LEU A 142 -12.17 -13.16 19.56
CA LEU A 142 -12.46 -12.14 20.56
C LEU A 142 -13.95 -12.11 20.92
N LYS A 143 -14.83 -12.21 19.92
CA LYS A 143 -16.30 -12.23 20.11
C LYS A 143 -16.79 -13.38 20.99
N SER A 144 -16.04 -14.48 21.02
CA SER A 144 -16.33 -15.61 21.92
C SER A 144 -16.10 -15.26 23.40
N ASP A 145 -15.23 -14.28 23.69
CA ASP A 145 -15.12 -13.65 25.00
C ASP A 145 -16.02 -12.41 25.06
N LYS A 146 -17.22 -12.60 25.60
CA LYS A 146 -18.24 -11.54 25.67
C LYS A 146 -17.76 -10.29 26.41
N VAL A 147 -16.95 -10.44 27.46
CA VAL A 147 -16.51 -9.29 28.27
C VAL A 147 -15.53 -8.42 27.49
N LEU A 148 -14.53 -9.06 26.89
CA LEU A 148 -13.53 -8.33 26.10
C LEU A 148 -14.15 -7.75 24.83
N PHE A 149 -15.01 -8.49 24.15
CA PHE A 149 -15.67 -8.01 22.93
C PHE A 149 -16.66 -6.88 23.18
N ASP A 150 -17.48 -6.96 24.24
CA ASP A 150 -18.40 -5.88 24.59
C ASP A 150 -17.63 -4.62 25.00
N GLY A 151 -16.54 -4.78 25.77
CA GLY A 151 -15.65 -3.68 26.15
C GLY A 151 -15.02 -2.99 24.93
N PHE A 152 -14.46 -3.78 24.02
CA PHE A 152 -13.94 -3.29 22.74
C PHE A 152 -15.03 -2.58 21.92
N SER A 153 -16.21 -3.19 21.81
CA SER A 153 -17.31 -2.65 21.03
C SER A 153 -17.78 -1.31 21.56
N GLN A 154 -17.91 -1.21 22.88
CA GLN A 154 -18.28 0.03 23.55
C GLN A 154 -17.21 1.12 23.40
N ALA A 155 -15.94 0.76 23.46
CA ALA A 155 -14.83 1.69 23.21
C ALA A 155 -14.86 2.28 21.78
N VAL A 156 -15.11 1.43 20.77
CA VAL A 156 -15.32 1.85 19.38
C VAL A 156 -16.54 2.76 19.27
N THR A 157 -17.69 2.34 19.79
CA THR A 157 -18.94 3.12 19.73
C THR A 157 -18.78 4.51 20.36
N GLN A 158 -18.21 4.59 21.57
CA GLN A 158 -18.00 5.87 22.25
C GLN A 158 -17.04 6.79 21.49
N THR A 159 -15.98 6.22 20.91
CA THR A 159 -15.01 6.99 20.14
C THR A 159 -15.63 7.57 18.88
N ILE A 160 -16.37 6.76 18.12
CA ILE A 160 -17.01 7.23 16.89
C ILE A 160 -18.09 8.27 17.21
N MET A 161 -19.00 8.00 18.15
CA MET A 161 -20.09 8.93 18.46
C MET A 161 -19.58 10.26 19.03
N LYS A 162 -18.45 10.27 19.75
CA LYS A 162 -17.85 11.51 20.28
C LYS A 162 -17.18 12.36 19.20
N ASN A 163 -16.55 11.72 18.20
CA ASN A 163 -15.76 12.42 17.18
C ASN A 163 -16.55 12.71 15.89
N PHE A 164 -17.65 12.00 15.64
CA PHE A 164 -18.49 12.15 14.45
C PHE A 164 -19.93 12.51 14.86
N PRO A 165 -20.25 13.81 15.06
CA PRO A 165 -21.52 14.24 15.67
C PRO A 165 -22.76 13.90 14.84
N ASN A 166 -22.60 13.60 13.56
CA ASN A 166 -23.69 13.17 12.67
C ASN A 166 -24.04 11.68 12.84
N VAL A 167 -23.22 10.91 13.56
CA VAL A 167 -23.42 9.48 13.80
C VAL A 167 -24.27 9.28 15.06
N GLN A 168 -25.36 8.54 14.90
CA GLN A 168 -26.34 8.29 15.97
C GLN A 168 -26.26 6.86 16.51
N ALA A 169 -25.75 5.92 15.71
CA ALA A 169 -25.57 4.53 16.08
C ALA A 169 -24.31 3.95 15.45
N VAL A 170 -23.75 2.92 16.08
CA VAL A 170 -22.57 2.20 15.57
C VAL A 170 -22.88 0.71 15.64
N VAL A 171 -22.65 0.01 14.52
CA VAL A 171 -22.82 -1.44 14.42
C VAL A 171 -21.48 -2.05 14.02
N ILE A 172 -21.02 -3.04 14.76
CA ILE A 172 -19.79 -3.76 14.47
C ILE A 172 -20.13 -5.10 13.82
N GLN A 173 -19.53 -5.36 12.67
CA GLN A 173 -19.69 -6.58 11.89
C GLN A 173 -18.35 -7.27 11.72
N ILE A 174 -18.34 -8.59 11.85
CA ILE A 174 -17.17 -9.42 11.61
C ILE A 174 -17.34 -10.10 10.26
N ASP A 175 -16.33 -9.99 9.41
CA ASP A 175 -16.29 -10.66 8.12
C ASP A 175 -16.44 -12.18 8.27
N GLY A 176 -17.27 -12.78 7.42
CA GLY A 176 -17.67 -14.19 7.52
C GLY A 176 -18.86 -14.46 8.45
N GLU A 177 -19.39 -13.47 9.17
CA GLU A 177 -20.66 -13.63 9.88
C GLU A 177 -21.84 -13.41 8.95
N THR A 178 -22.67 -14.44 8.77
CA THR A 178 -24.02 -14.25 8.26
C THR A 178 -24.84 -13.54 9.31
N THR A 179 -25.26 -12.30 9.05
CA THR A 179 -26.39 -11.70 9.73
C THR A 179 -27.61 -12.59 9.50
N ALA A 180 -27.92 -13.46 10.45
CA ALA A 180 -29.24 -14.04 10.54
C ALA A 180 -30.20 -12.87 10.79
N GLN A 181 -31.03 -12.57 9.79
CA GLN A 181 -32.21 -11.71 9.95
C GLN A 181 -33.24 -12.40 10.82
#